data_AF-A0AA86AJX3-F1
#
_entry.id   AF-A0AA86AJX3-F1
#
_cell.length_a   1.000
_cell.length_b   1.000
_cell.length_c   1.000
_cell.angle_alpha   90.00
_cell.angle_beta   90.00
_cell.angle_gamma   90.00
#
_symmetry.space_group_name_H-M   'P 1'
#
loop_
_entity.id
_entity.type
_entity.pdbx_description
1 polymer ?
#
loop_
_entity_poly.entity_id
_entity_poly.type
_entity_poly.pdbx_seq_one_letter_code
_entity_poly.pdbx_strand_id
1 'polypeptide(L)'
;MFENIAQMLCSKEKLLTEIYFDLQLFFEEKYGKNTIVFMEIGSFFETYEVNNETHQIGKAKEVSELLNIQLTRKNKSILENSVQNPLLAGIPAVSLDRYLSRFGSG
;
A
#
# COMPACT_ATOMS: atom_id res chain seq x y z
N MET A 1 9.70 -9.67 -16.23
CA MET A 1 9.39 -8.78 -15.08
C MET A 1 8.08 -8.02 -15.29
N PHE A 2 7.97 -7.19 -16.33
CA PHE A 2 6.72 -6.46 -16.63
C PHE A 2 5.54 -7.40 -16.91
N GLU A 3 5.78 -8.55 -17.57
CA GLU A 3 4.75 -9.57 -17.80
C GLU A 3 4.20 -10.16 -16.50
N ASN A 4 5.05 -10.44 -15.51
CA ASN A 4 4.61 -10.95 -14.20
C ASN A 4 3.75 -9.92 -13.46
N ILE A 5 4.13 -8.63 -13.49
CA ILE A 5 3.37 -7.54 -12.87
C ILE A 5 2.00 -7.38 -13.56
N ALA A 6 1.98 -7.38 -14.89
CA ALA A 6 0.75 -7.30 -15.66
C ALA A 6 -0.18 -8.47 -15.36
N GLN A 7 0.36 -9.69 -15.21
CA GLN A 7 -0.41 -10.87 -14.84
C GLN A 7 -1.01 -10.75 -13.43
N MET A 8 -0.25 -10.23 -12.46
CA MET A 8 -0.75 -9.98 -11.10
C MET A 8 -1.87 -8.94 -11.08
N LEU A 9 -1.72 -7.84 -11.82
CA LEU A 9 -2.70 -6.76 -11.91
C LEU A 9 -3.98 -7.19 -12.65
N CYS A 10 -3.86 -8.03 -13.69
CA CYS A 10 -5.00 -8.50 -14.47
C CYS A 10 -5.75 -9.68 -13.83
N SER A 11 -5.35 -10.12 -12.63
CA SER A 11 -6.04 -11.20 -11.93
C SER A 11 -7.48 -10.81 -11.60
N LYS A 12 -8.45 -11.58 -12.10
CA LYS A 12 -9.89 -11.36 -11.86
C LYS A 12 -10.41 -12.08 -10.62
N GLU A 13 -9.61 -12.97 -10.04
CA GLU A 13 -10.01 -13.83 -8.91
C GLU A 13 -9.60 -13.24 -7.55
N LYS A 14 -8.72 -12.24 -7.54
CA LYS A 14 -8.18 -11.62 -6.33
C LYS A 14 -8.81 -10.26 -6.06
N LEU A 15 -8.94 -9.93 -4.78
CA LEU A 15 -9.24 -8.58 -4.35
C LEU A 15 -8.08 -7.64 -4.66
N LEU A 16 -8.40 -6.35 -4.82
CA LEU A 16 -7.40 -5.31 -5.06
C LEU A 16 -6.33 -5.25 -3.95
N THR A 17 -6.74 -5.45 -2.69
CA THR A 17 -5.82 -5.48 -1.55
C THR A 17 -4.90 -6.69 -1.58
N GLU A 18 -5.38 -7.86 -2.04
CA GLU A 18 -4.57 -9.06 -2.22
C GLU A 18 -3.51 -8.84 -3.31
N ILE A 19 -3.91 -8.27 -4.45
CA ILE A 19 -2.98 -7.92 -5.54
C ILE A 19 -1.92 -6.94 -5.03
N TYR A 20 -2.31 -5.92 -4.27
CA TYR A 20 -1.37 -4.98 -3.66
C TYR A 20 -0.34 -5.70 -2.79
N PHE A 21 -0.78 -6.59 -1.91
CA PHE A 21 0.10 -7.29 -0.98
C PHE A 21 1.05 -8.24 -1.67
N ASP A 22 0.61 -8.92 -2.73
CA ASP A 22 1.50 -9.71 -3.56
C ASP A 22 2.58 -8.83 -4.22
N LEU A 23 2.19 -7.66 -4.74
CA LEU A 23 3.14 -6.70 -5.33
C LEU A 23 4.12 -6.16 -4.30
N GLN A 24 3.63 -5.81 -3.10
CA GLN A 24 4.46 -5.34 -1.99
C GLN A 24 5.52 -6.38 -1.63
N LEU A 25 5.14 -7.64 -1.43
CA LEU A 25 6.07 -8.73 -1.13
C LEU A 25 7.08 -8.95 -2.27
N PHE A 26 6.60 -8.97 -3.52
CA PHE A 26 7.45 -9.12 -4.70
C PHE A 26 8.52 -8.04 -4.79
N PHE A 27 8.16 -6.77 -4.55
CA PHE A 27 9.10 -5.67 -4.61
C PHE A 27 9.99 -5.58 -3.37
N GLU A 28 9.51 -5.94 -2.18
CA GLU A 28 10.34 -6.08 -0.98
C GLU A 28 11.41 -7.15 -1.14
N GLU A 29 11.08 -8.29 -1.74
CA GLU A 29 12.06 -9.36 -2.02
C GLU A 29 13.14 -8.85 -2.97
N LYS A 30 12.75 -8.03 -3.96
CA LYS A 30 13.65 -7.54 -4.99
C LYS A 30 14.56 -6.39 -4.55
N TYR A 31 14.00 -5.41 -3.83
CA TYR A 31 14.68 -4.14 -3.52
C TYR A 31 14.96 -3.98 -2.02
N GLY A 32 14.51 -4.92 -1.19
CA GLY A 32 14.71 -4.94 0.25
C GLY A 32 13.50 -4.43 1.04
N LYS A 33 13.58 -4.57 2.37
CA LYS A 33 12.47 -4.30 3.31
C LYS A 33 12.05 -2.83 3.42
N ASN A 34 12.85 -1.90 2.91
CA ASN A 34 12.53 -0.47 2.85
C ASN A 34 11.89 -0.08 1.52
N THR A 35 11.06 -0.97 0.96
CA THR A 35 10.36 -0.75 -0.29
C THR A 35 8.89 -0.45 0.01
N ILE A 36 8.32 0.55 -0.67
CA ILE A 36 6.92 0.94 -0.54
C ILE A 36 6.29 0.92 -1.92
N VAL A 37 5.17 0.21 -2.06
CA VAL A 37 4.34 0.26 -3.26
C VAL A 37 3.24 1.30 -3.04
N PHE A 38 3.10 2.21 -4.00
CA PHE A 38 1.94 3.08 -4.13
C PHE A 38 1.09 2.58 -5.30
N MET A 39 -0.17 2.26 -5.04
CA MET A 39 -1.09 1.80 -6.07
C MET A 39 -2.09 2.90 -6.41
N GLU A 40 -2.12 3.31 -7.67
CA GLU A 40 -3.07 4.32 -8.15
C GLU A 40 -4.47 3.71 -8.29
N ILE A 41 -5.44 4.31 -7.60
CA ILE A 41 -6.83 3.90 -7.60
C ILE A 41 -7.69 5.16 -7.76
N GLY A 42 -8.21 5.38 -8.96
CA GLY A 42 -8.97 6.59 -9.27
C GLY A 42 -8.09 7.84 -9.15
N SER A 43 -8.38 8.72 -8.18
CA SER A 43 -7.64 9.98 -7.95
C SER A 43 -6.69 9.93 -6.76
N PHE A 44 -6.41 8.74 -6.22
CA PHE A 44 -5.58 8.54 -5.04
C PHE A 44 -4.50 7.50 -5.29
N PHE A 45 -3.34 7.69 -4.68
CA PHE A 45 -2.36 6.64 -4.45
C PHE A 45 -2.65 6.04 -3.07
N GLU A 46 -3.03 4.77 -3.04
CA GLU A 46 -3.27 4.03 -1.80
C GLU A 46 -2.06 3.14 -1.49
N THR A 47 -1.74 3.06 -0.21
CA THR A 47 -0.87 2.06 0.40
C THR A 47 -1.62 1.38 1.53
N TYR A 48 -1.33 0.10 1.74
CA TYR A 48 -2.01 -0.73 2.73
C TYR A 48 -1.05 -1.41 3.69
N GLU A 49 -1.57 -1.76 4.86
CA GLU A 49 -0.84 -2.51 5.88
C GLU A 49 -1.76 -3.49 6.62
N VAL A 50 -1.28 -4.72 6.75
CA VAL A 50 -1.77 -5.68 7.74
C VAL A 50 -0.70 -5.79 8.81
N ASN A 51 -1.08 -5.47 10.04
CA ASN A 51 -0.24 -5.50 11.21
C ASN A 51 -1.08 -6.11 12.35
N ASN A 52 -1.15 -7.44 12.33
CA ASN A 52 -1.83 -8.25 13.34
C ASN A 52 -0.87 -9.32 13.90
N GLU A 53 -1.35 -10.18 14.80
CA GLU A 53 -0.53 -11.19 15.46
C GLU A 53 0.09 -12.24 14.51
N THR A 54 -0.50 -12.40 13.32
CA THR A 54 -0.13 -13.45 12.36
C THR A 54 0.59 -12.91 11.12
N HIS A 55 0.33 -11.66 10.74
CA HIS A 55 0.81 -11.05 9.50
C HIS A 55 1.25 -9.61 9.76
N GLN A 56 2.45 -9.29 9.28
CA GLN A 56 3.05 -7.96 9.31
C GLN A 56 3.60 -7.63 7.92
N ILE A 57 2.79 -6.94 7.14
CA ILE A 57 3.05 -6.71 5.71
C ILE A 57 2.48 -5.35 5.31
N GLY A 58 3.24 -4.63 4.49
CA GLY A 58 2.88 -3.27 4.05
C GLY A 58 3.40 -2.20 4.98
N LYS A 59 3.13 -0.94 4.60
CA LYS A 59 3.84 0.25 5.13
C LYS A 59 2.93 1.46 5.35
N ALA A 60 1.62 1.26 5.34
CA ALA A 60 0.64 2.35 5.41
C ALA A 60 0.77 3.21 6.68
N LYS A 61 1.10 2.62 7.83
CA LYS A 61 1.31 3.36 9.08
C LYS A 61 2.55 4.26 8.98
N GLU A 62 3.66 3.71 8.51
CA GLU A 62 4.92 4.45 8.31
C GLU A 62 4.71 5.64 7.35
N VAL A 63 4.01 5.40 6.23
CA VAL A 63 3.65 6.45 5.26
C VAL A 63 2.73 7.50 5.88
N SER A 64 1.74 7.07 6.67
CA SER A 64 0.82 7.97 7.36
C SER A 64 1.55 8.94 8.28
N GLU A 65 2.48 8.42 9.08
CA GLU A 65 3.28 9.20 10.02
C GLU A 65 4.23 10.15 9.29
N LEU A 66 4.97 9.66 8.29
CA LEU A 66 5.93 10.46 7.53
C LEU A 66 5.29 11.61 6.76
N LEU A 67 4.14 11.35 6.14
CA LEU A 67 3.44 12.34 5.34
C LEU A 67 2.47 13.21 6.16
N ASN A 68 2.26 12.85 7.44
CA ASN A 68 1.27 13.43 8.33
C ASN A 68 -0.14 13.42 7.69
N ILE A 69 -0.54 12.24 7.20
CA ILE A 69 -1.86 11.98 6.61
C ILE A 69 -2.63 10.98 7.46
N GLN A 70 -3.95 10.91 7.29
CA GLN A 70 -4.79 10.03 8.10
C GLN A 70 -4.59 8.55 7.76
N LEU A 71 -4.27 7.73 8.78
CA LEU A 71 -4.38 6.27 8.73
C LEU A 71 -5.81 5.85 9.04
N THR A 72 -6.43 5.06 8.16
CA THR A 72 -7.79 4.53 8.34
C THR A 72 -7.82 3.02 8.02
N ARG A 73 -8.97 2.38 8.15
CA ARG A 73 -9.23 1.05 7.57
C ARG A 73 -9.90 1.19 6.20
N LYS A 74 -9.72 0.19 5.32
CA LYS A 74 -10.40 0.15 4.02
C LYS A 74 -11.92 0.17 4.18
N ASN A 75 -12.44 -0.62 5.12
CA ASN A 75 -13.82 -0.56 5.60
C ASN A 75 -13.84 -0.14 7.07
N LYS A 76 -14.34 1.06 7.36
CA LYS A 76 -14.38 1.64 8.71
C LYS A 76 -15.31 0.90 9.68
N SER A 77 -16.29 0.16 9.16
CA SER A 77 -17.23 -0.61 9.99
C SER A 77 -16.65 -1.93 10.48
N ILE A 78 -15.57 -2.41 9.88
CA ILE A 78 -14.89 -3.65 10.26
C ILE A 78 -13.65 -3.27 11.06
N LEU A 79 -13.56 -3.72 12.32
CA LEU A 79 -12.44 -3.41 13.21
C LEU A 79 -11.22 -4.30 12.99
N GLU A 80 -11.47 -5.54 12.53
CA GLU A 80 -10.45 -6.52 12.24
C GLU A 80 -9.48 -6.01 11.16
N ASN A 81 -8.19 -6.18 11.42
CA ASN A 81 -7.14 -5.87 10.48
C ASN A 81 -6.66 -7.16 9.80
N SER A 82 -7.02 -7.30 8.52
CA SER A 82 -6.75 -8.48 7.70
C SER A 82 -6.44 -8.06 6.27
N VAL A 83 -6.04 -9.01 5.43
CA VAL A 83 -5.78 -8.76 4.00
C VAL A 83 -7.04 -8.22 3.28
N GLN A 84 -8.22 -8.63 3.72
CA GLN A 84 -9.51 -8.18 3.17
C GLN A 84 -9.95 -6.82 3.73
N ASN A 85 -9.48 -6.45 4.93
CA ASN A 85 -9.74 -5.15 5.55
C ASN A 85 -8.47 -4.55 6.18
N PRO A 86 -7.50 -4.12 5.37
CA PRO A 86 -6.24 -3.61 5.87
C PRO A 86 -6.37 -2.17 6.39
N LEU A 87 -5.32 -1.73 7.08
CA LEU A 87 -5.06 -0.30 7.25
C LEU A 87 -4.75 0.31 5.88
N LEU A 88 -5.12 1.57 5.70
CA LEU A 88 -5.00 2.33 4.47
C LEU A 88 -4.48 3.72 4.80
N ALA A 89 -3.49 4.16 4.01
CA ALA A 89 -3.15 5.57 3.88
C ALA A 89 -3.29 5.97 2.40
N GLY A 90 -4.04 7.04 2.15
CA GLY A 90 -4.37 7.49 0.80
C GLY A 90 -3.84 8.90 0.55
N ILE A 91 -3.11 9.07 -0.55
CA ILE A 91 -2.53 10.34 -0.98
C ILE A 91 -3.29 10.81 -2.22
N PRO A 92 -3.84 12.04 -2.26
CA PRO A 92 -4.41 12.57 -3.49
C PRO A 92 -3.33 12.64 -4.58
N ALA A 93 -3.62 12.14 -5.79
CA ALA A 93 -2.64 12.05 -6.88
C ALA A 93 -1.99 13.41 -7.21
N VAL A 94 -2.79 14.48 -7.16
CA VAL A 94 -2.35 15.88 -7.36
C VAL A 94 -1.34 16.38 -6.32
N SER A 95 -1.20 15.68 -5.19
CA SER A 95 -0.29 16.04 -4.10
C SER A 95 0.93 15.13 -4.03
N LEU A 96 1.04 14.09 -4.87
CA LEU A 96 2.12 13.11 -4.78
C LEU A 96 3.50 13.75 -4.89
N ASP A 97 3.72 14.64 -5.85
CA ASP A 97 5.01 15.32 -6.05
C ASP A 97 5.48 16.10 -4.83
N ARG A 98 4.53 16.72 -4.10
CA ARG A 98 4.82 17.40 -2.84
C ARG A 98 5.31 16.42 -1.78
N TYR A 99 4.74 15.22 -1.72
CA TYR A 99 5.13 14.20 -0.75
C TYR A 99 6.46 13.53 -1.13
N LEU A 100 6.73 13.31 -2.42
CA LEU A 100 8.01 12.78 -2.89
C LEU A 100 9.19 13.66 -2.48
N SER A 101 9.00 14.99 -2.46
CA SER A 101 10.03 15.92 -1.98
C SER A 101 10.45 15.67 -0.52
N ARG A 102 9.60 15.06 0.32
CA ARG A 102 9.91 14.74 1.72
C ARG A 102 10.73 13.47 1.89
N PHE A 103 10.71 12.56 0.92
CA PHE A 103 11.52 11.33 0.96
C PHE A 103 12.99 11.56 0.56
N GLY A 104 13.28 12.62 -0.21
CA GLY A 104 14.62 12.91 -0.76
C GLY A 104 15.36 14.08 -0.10
N SER A 105 14.84 14.64 0.99
CA SER A 105 15.41 15.81 1.69
C SER A 105 16.05 15.49 3.05
N GLY A 106 16.36 14.21 3.30
CA GLY A 106 17.12 13.73 4.45
C GLY A 106 18.61 13.61 4.17
#